data_AF-A0A7Y8HQI5-F1
#
_entry.id   AF-A0A7Y8HQI5-F1
#
_cell.length_a   1.000
_cell.length_b   1.000
_cell.length_c   1.000
_cell.angle_alpha   90.00
_cell.angle_beta   90.00
_cell.angle_gamma   90.00
#
_symmetry.space_group_name_H-M   'P 1'
#
loop_
_entity.id
_entity.type
_entity.pdbx_description
1 polymer ?
#
loop_
_entity_poly.entity_id
_entity_poly.type
_entity_poly.pdbx_seq_one_letter_code
_entity_poly.pdbx_strand_id
1 'polypeptide(L)'
;MIIVLLGLVILAYLIIRLNSPINVADIWSRNNQTKNTQGDIRKIQDVETTPKEVLALRREHQLRALTELEDGIKTHDAPNGVYGFSMCNVESLRTTRGNTFSLEIHKHHDGIVYYVGYASDEDVGKYLARPKNFHILAFPHSEEKASSLFEIPVDFVSKCDARPFEDGYLFDLFVASIPELQS
;
A
#
# COMPACT_ATOMS: atom_id res chain seq x y z
N MET A 1 35.54 -16.19 -65.24
CA MET A 1 36.40 -15.51 -64.25
C MET A 1 35.58 -14.49 -63.45
N ILE A 2 34.64 -14.92 -62.59
CA ILE A 2 33.84 -14.01 -61.71
C ILE A 2 33.43 -14.78 -60.44
N ILE A 3 34.38 -15.38 -59.71
CA ILE A 3 34.08 -16.04 -58.42
C ILE A 3 35.03 -15.60 -57.29
N VAL A 4 36.04 -14.77 -57.58
CA VAL A 4 37.09 -14.44 -56.58
C VAL A 4 36.86 -13.10 -55.85
N LEU A 5 35.90 -12.26 -56.26
CA LEU A 5 35.72 -10.92 -55.68
C LEU A 5 34.64 -10.78 -54.59
N LEU A 6 33.78 -11.79 -54.38
CA LEU A 6 32.74 -11.72 -53.34
C LEU A 6 33.19 -12.20 -51.95
N GLY A 7 34.29 -12.95 -51.86
CA GLY A 7 34.76 -13.50 -50.57
C GLY A 7 35.41 -12.48 -49.64
N LEU A 8 35.99 -11.40 -50.17
CA LEU A 8 36.75 -10.43 -49.38
C LEU A 8 35.89 -9.36 -48.70
N VAL A 9 34.69 -9.08 -49.22
CA VAL A 9 33.78 -8.07 -48.64
C VAL A 9 33.09 -8.60 -47.38
N ILE A 10 32.77 -9.90 -47.34
CA ILE A 10 32.10 -10.52 -46.18
C ILE A 10 33.06 -10.70 -45.01
N LEU A 11 34.34 -11.00 -45.29
CA LEU A 11 35.35 -11.18 -44.24
C LEU A 11 35.73 -9.86 -43.55
N ALA A 12 35.75 -8.74 -44.29
CA ALA A 12 36.01 -7.42 -43.72
C ALA A 12 34.86 -6.92 -42.81
N TYR A 13 33.60 -7.25 -43.15
CA TYR A 13 32.43 -6.87 -42.35
C TYR A 13 32.38 -7.61 -40.99
N LEU A 14 32.87 -8.85 -40.94
CA LEU A 14 32.87 -9.66 -39.72
C LEU A 14 33.98 -9.27 -38.73
N ILE A 15 35.13 -8.76 -39.20
CA ILE A 15 36.24 -8.36 -38.31
C ILE A 15 35.93 -7.04 -37.58
N ILE A 16 35.17 -6.12 -38.17
CA ILE A 16 34.81 -4.84 -37.54
C ILE A 16 33.78 -5.04 -36.40
N ARG A 17 32.93 -6.07 -36.47
CA ARG A 17 31.83 -6.27 -35.51
C ARG A 17 32.23 -6.98 -34.21
N LEU A 18 33.45 -7.51 -34.10
CA LEU A 18 33.91 -8.32 -32.96
C LEU A 18 34.83 -7.58 -31.99
N ASN A 19 35.10 -6.29 -32.22
CA ASN A 19 36.03 -5.49 -31.41
C ASN A 19 35.32 -4.48 -30.49
N SER A 20 34.13 -4.79 -30.01
CA SER A 20 33.48 -4.03 -28.94
C SER A 20 33.80 -4.67 -27.60
N PRO A 21 34.66 -4.07 -26.75
CA PRO A 21 34.80 -4.54 -25.38
C PRO A 21 33.49 -4.22 -24.65
N ILE A 22 32.69 -5.26 -24.39
CA ILE A 22 31.55 -5.16 -23.49
C ILE A 22 32.13 -4.96 -22.09
N ASN A 23 32.12 -3.71 -21.63
CA ASN A 23 32.58 -3.35 -20.30
C ASN A 23 31.51 -3.76 -19.28
N VAL A 24 31.64 -4.97 -18.74
CA VAL A 24 30.65 -5.58 -17.82
C VAL A 24 30.51 -4.79 -16.51
N ALA A 25 31.48 -3.92 -16.18
CA ALA A 25 31.40 -3.02 -15.02
C ALA A 25 30.33 -1.93 -15.16
N ASP A 26 29.99 -1.50 -16.39
CA ASP A 26 28.99 -0.44 -16.62
C ASP A 26 27.54 -0.95 -16.56
N ILE A 27 27.33 -2.26 -16.74
CA ILE A 27 26.00 -2.89 -16.65
C ILE A 27 25.57 -3.02 -15.18
N TRP A 28 26.51 -3.13 -14.25
CA TRP A 28 26.21 -3.29 -12.83
C TRP A 28 26.00 -1.97 -12.08
N SER A 29 26.57 -0.87 -12.57
CA SER A 29 26.39 0.46 -11.96
C SER A 29 25.03 1.11 -12.31
N ARG A 30 24.46 0.81 -13.48
CA ARG A 30 23.20 1.41 -13.94
C ARG A 30 21.94 0.84 -13.24
N ASN A 31 22.04 -0.33 -12.60
CA ASN A 31 20.89 -0.99 -11.97
C ASN A 31 20.61 -0.52 -10.52
N ASN A 32 21.58 0.12 -9.87
CA ASN A 32 21.43 0.59 -8.48
C ASN A 32 20.89 2.02 -8.39
N GLN A 33 20.97 2.80 -9.46
CA GLN A 33 20.62 4.23 -9.45
C GLN A 33 19.17 4.52 -9.89
N THR A 34 18.48 3.56 -10.51
CA THR A 34 17.08 3.73 -10.97
C THR A 34 16.04 3.22 -9.96
N LYS A 35 16.42 2.39 -8.99
CA LYS A 35 15.46 1.85 -8.00
C LYS A 35 15.18 2.79 -6.83
N ASN A 36 16.20 3.50 -6.34
CA ASN A 36 16.02 4.40 -5.19
C ASN A 36 15.16 5.62 -5.55
N THR A 37 15.28 6.14 -6.77
CA THR A 37 14.53 7.33 -7.20
C THR A 37 13.03 7.10 -7.24
N GLN A 38 12.56 5.93 -7.71
CA GLN A 38 11.12 5.66 -7.77
C GLN A 38 10.50 5.37 -6.38
N GLY A 39 11.24 4.69 -5.51
CA GLY A 39 10.84 4.44 -4.12
C GLY A 39 10.73 5.73 -3.30
N ASP A 40 11.73 6.61 -3.43
CA ASP A 40 11.75 7.89 -2.72
C ASP A 40 10.70 8.87 -3.26
N ILE A 41 10.51 8.97 -4.58
CA ILE A 41 9.48 9.84 -5.18
C ILE A 41 8.08 9.44 -4.72
N ARG A 42 7.74 8.14 -4.72
CA ARG A 42 6.43 7.66 -4.27
C ARG A 42 6.23 7.90 -2.77
N LYS A 43 7.27 7.70 -1.96
CA LYS A 43 7.24 7.97 -0.51
C LYS A 43 7.00 9.45 -0.20
N ILE A 44 7.64 10.34 -0.95
CA ILE A 44 7.48 11.79 -0.80
C ILE A 44 6.05 12.22 -1.19
N GLN A 45 5.53 11.69 -2.30
CA GLN A 45 4.19 12.04 -2.80
C GLN A 45 3.06 11.54 -1.89
N ASP A 46 3.22 10.34 -1.30
CA ASP A 46 2.27 9.80 -0.32
C ASP A 46 2.23 10.68 0.94
N VAL A 47 3.38 11.13 1.45
CA VAL A 47 3.45 12.02 2.62
C VAL A 47 2.87 13.42 2.34
N GLU A 48 3.08 13.96 1.14
CA GLU A 48 2.63 15.31 0.79
C GLU A 48 1.11 15.40 0.56
N THR A 49 0.48 14.30 0.14
CA THR A 49 -0.97 14.23 -0.10
C THR A 49 -1.78 13.65 1.06
N THR A 50 -1.12 13.02 2.04
CA THR A 50 -1.79 12.46 3.22
C THR A 50 -2.34 13.58 4.13
N PRO A 51 -3.61 13.51 4.57
CA PRO A 51 -4.17 14.44 5.56
C PRO A 51 -3.35 14.55 6.86
N LYS A 52 -3.30 15.75 7.46
CA LYS A 52 -2.47 16.03 8.65
C LYS A 52 -2.80 15.16 9.85
N GLU A 53 -4.07 14.84 10.03
CA GLU A 53 -4.60 13.98 11.08
C GLU A 53 -4.18 12.51 10.92
N VAL A 54 -4.19 11.98 9.69
CA VAL A 54 -3.64 10.63 9.40
C VAL A 54 -2.13 10.60 9.66
N LEU A 55 -1.40 11.66 9.26
CA LEU A 55 0.03 11.79 9.59
C LEU A 55 0.27 11.88 11.11
N ALA A 56 -0.64 12.49 11.86
CA ALA A 56 -0.57 12.55 13.32
C ALA A 56 -0.77 11.16 13.93
N LEU A 57 -1.77 10.41 13.46
CA LEU A 57 -2.06 9.03 13.88
C LEU A 57 -0.86 8.10 13.60
N ARG A 58 -0.28 8.18 12.40
CA ARG A 58 0.96 7.44 12.06
C ARG A 58 2.11 7.77 13.02
N ARG A 59 2.28 9.05 13.39
CA ARG A 59 3.32 9.48 14.34
C ARG A 59 3.05 9.01 15.76
N GLU A 60 1.80 9.10 16.21
CA GLU A 60 1.36 8.66 17.53
C GLU A 60 1.67 7.17 17.76
N HIS A 61 1.33 6.33 16.78
CA HIS A 61 1.60 4.89 16.84
C HIS A 61 3.00 4.49 16.34
N GLN A 62 3.87 5.47 16.04
CA GLN A 62 5.24 5.28 15.57
C GLN A 62 5.31 4.33 14.35
N LEU A 63 4.42 4.54 13.39
CA LEU A 63 4.29 3.70 12.21
C LEU A 63 5.26 4.16 11.12
N ARG A 64 5.83 3.20 10.42
CA ARG A 64 6.55 3.41 9.17
C ARG A 64 5.80 2.80 7.99
N ALA A 65 6.02 3.33 6.80
CA ALA A 65 5.50 2.68 5.58
C ALA A 65 6.12 1.28 5.41
N LEU A 66 5.39 0.41 4.73
CA LEU A 66 5.95 -0.85 4.21
C LEU A 66 7.12 -0.58 3.25
N THR A 67 8.15 -1.43 3.37
CA THR A 67 9.25 -1.51 2.40
C THR A 67 8.82 -2.27 1.15
N GLU A 68 9.65 -2.24 0.10
CA GLU A 68 9.38 -3.00 -1.14
C GLU A 68 9.31 -4.51 -0.92
N LEU A 69 10.08 -5.04 0.03
CA LEU A 69 10.09 -6.47 0.36
C LEU A 69 8.85 -6.87 1.18
N GLU A 70 8.20 -5.91 1.81
CA GLU A 70 7.00 -6.11 2.64
C GLU A 70 5.71 -5.85 1.84
N ASP A 71 5.80 -5.46 0.57
CA ASP A 71 4.62 -5.15 -0.26
C ASP A 71 3.83 -6.42 -0.62
N GLY A 72 2.53 -6.44 -0.31
CA GLY A 72 1.61 -7.51 -0.68
C GLY A 72 1.68 -8.75 0.22
N ILE A 73 2.42 -8.73 1.32
CA ILE A 73 2.41 -9.80 2.32
C ILE A 73 1.08 -9.80 3.08
N LYS A 74 0.76 -10.93 3.73
CA LYS A 74 -0.39 -10.99 4.63
C LYS A 74 -0.16 -10.01 5.78
N THR A 75 -1.19 -9.27 6.15
CA THR A 75 -1.09 -8.23 7.19
C THR A 75 -0.61 -8.79 8.52
N HIS A 76 -1.03 -10.01 8.88
CA HIS A 76 -0.55 -10.69 10.08
C HIS A 76 0.97 -10.93 10.05
N ASP A 77 1.53 -11.27 8.89
CA ASP A 77 2.96 -11.59 8.71
C ASP A 77 3.83 -10.33 8.60
N ALA A 78 3.23 -9.14 8.42
CA ALA A 78 3.96 -7.88 8.37
C ALA A 78 4.60 -7.55 9.72
N PRO A 79 5.75 -6.86 9.75
CA PRO A 79 6.34 -6.40 11.01
C PRO A 79 5.38 -5.48 11.78
N ASN A 80 5.50 -5.45 13.10
CA ASN A 80 4.76 -4.49 13.91
C ASN A 80 5.29 -3.07 13.67
N GLY A 81 4.44 -2.06 13.92
CA GLY A 81 4.79 -0.66 13.73
C GLY A 81 4.82 -0.23 12.25
N VAL A 82 3.97 -0.84 11.41
CA VAL A 82 3.90 -0.51 9.98
C VAL A 82 2.51 -0.04 9.58
N TYR A 83 2.46 0.78 8.53
CA TYR A 83 1.23 1.10 7.82
C TYR A 83 1.35 0.75 6.34
N GLY A 84 0.21 0.45 5.74
CA GLY A 84 0.05 0.35 4.30
C GLY A 84 -1.44 0.32 3.97
N PHE A 85 -1.83 -0.35 2.89
CA PHE A 85 -3.18 -0.22 2.36
C PHE A 85 -3.74 -1.56 1.92
N SER A 86 -5.04 -1.75 2.07
CA SER A 86 -5.70 -2.97 1.64
C SER A 86 -7.09 -2.73 1.12
N MET A 87 -7.45 -3.49 0.09
CA MET A 87 -8.86 -3.73 -0.21
C MET A 87 -9.45 -4.63 0.86
N CYS A 88 -10.69 -4.34 1.23
CA CYS A 88 -11.35 -5.05 2.30
C CYS A 88 -11.49 -6.55 2.02
N ASN A 89 -10.79 -7.34 2.80
CA ASN A 89 -10.90 -8.79 2.84
C ASN A 89 -10.40 -9.29 4.19
N VAL A 90 -11.31 -9.63 5.10
CA VAL A 90 -10.97 -9.96 6.50
C VAL A 90 -10.16 -11.26 6.59
N GLU A 91 -10.51 -12.29 5.81
CA GLU A 91 -9.87 -13.63 5.92
C GLU A 91 -8.47 -13.68 5.30
N SER A 92 -8.21 -12.88 4.28
CA SER A 92 -6.92 -12.83 3.60
C SER A 92 -6.39 -11.42 3.45
N LEU A 93 -6.48 -10.64 4.53
CA LEU A 93 -6.02 -9.26 4.54
C LEU A 93 -4.53 -9.21 4.18
N ARG A 94 -4.23 -8.45 3.13
CA ARG A 94 -2.87 -8.23 2.63
C ARG A 94 -2.60 -6.75 2.59
N THR A 95 -1.48 -6.34 3.16
CA THR A 95 -1.10 -4.94 3.18
C THR A 95 -0.16 -4.65 2.01
N THR A 96 -0.48 -3.62 1.24
CA THR A 96 0.31 -3.16 0.10
C THR A 96 0.79 -1.74 0.32
N ARG A 97 1.75 -1.29 -0.49
CA ARG A 97 2.17 0.11 -0.55
C ARG A 97 1.21 0.98 -1.37
N GLY A 98 0.23 0.40 -2.05
CA GLY A 98 -0.70 1.08 -2.97
C GLY A 98 -1.94 1.58 -2.27
N ASN A 99 -2.10 2.90 -2.20
CA ASN A 99 -3.26 3.54 -1.59
C ASN A 99 -4.49 3.65 -2.53
N THR A 100 -4.35 3.25 -3.79
CA THR A 100 -5.41 3.36 -4.78
C THR A 100 -6.64 2.57 -4.33
N PHE A 101 -7.74 3.28 -4.08
CA PHE A 101 -9.05 2.71 -3.74
C PHE A 101 -9.06 1.82 -2.50
N SER A 102 -8.13 1.99 -1.57
CA SER A 102 -7.93 1.07 -0.45
C SER A 102 -8.05 1.81 0.88
N LEU A 103 -8.51 1.11 1.92
CA LEU A 103 -8.40 1.63 3.29
C LEU A 103 -6.94 1.55 3.74
N GLU A 104 -6.56 2.50 4.59
CA GLU A 104 -5.27 2.42 5.27
C GLU A 104 -5.35 1.39 6.39
N ILE A 105 -4.28 0.61 6.53
CA ILE A 105 -4.13 -0.44 7.53
C ILE A 105 -2.96 -0.10 8.41
N HIS A 106 -3.20 -0.04 9.71
CA HIS A 106 -2.17 0.17 10.73
C HIS A 106 -1.94 -1.14 11.47
N LYS A 107 -0.69 -1.59 11.56
CA LYS A 107 -0.30 -2.66 12.49
C LYS A 107 0.53 -2.04 13.60
N HIS A 108 -0.05 -1.96 14.78
CA HIS A 108 0.57 -1.31 15.93
C HIS A 108 1.69 -2.17 16.52
N HIS A 109 2.45 -1.61 17.47
CA HIS A 109 3.59 -2.30 18.12
C HIS A 109 3.18 -3.51 18.96
N ASP A 110 1.96 -3.49 19.51
CA ASP A 110 1.32 -4.61 20.20
C ASP A 110 0.84 -5.72 19.25
N GLY A 111 0.91 -5.49 17.94
CA GLY A 111 0.52 -6.44 16.90
C GLY A 111 -0.96 -6.36 16.51
N ILE A 112 -1.76 -5.49 17.14
CA ILE A 112 -3.15 -5.28 16.76
C ILE A 112 -3.20 -4.56 15.40
N VAL A 113 -4.10 -5.01 14.54
CA VAL A 113 -4.30 -4.50 13.19
C VAL A 113 -5.58 -3.68 13.16
N TYR A 114 -5.51 -2.48 12.59
CA TYR A 114 -6.60 -1.53 12.50
C TYR A 114 -6.90 -1.18 11.04
N TYR A 115 -8.18 -1.06 10.71
CA TYR A 115 -8.64 -0.26 9.58
C TYR A 115 -8.65 1.21 9.99
N VAL A 116 -8.15 2.08 9.10
CA VAL A 116 -8.18 3.53 9.26
C VAL A 116 -8.89 4.14 8.08
N GLY A 117 -9.82 5.05 8.37
CA GLY A 117 -10.61 5.73 7.36
C GLY A 117 -11.51 6.79 7.97
N TYR A 118 -12.40 7.30 7.14
CA TYR A 118 -13.33 8.37 7.46
C TYR A 118 -14.75 7.84 7.49
N ALA A 119 -15.54 8.28 8.46
CA ALA A 119 -16.94 7.93 8.58
C ALA A 119 -17.77 9.14 9.01
N SER A 120 -19.09 8.98 8.98
CA SER A 120 -20.01 9.99 9.53
C SER A 120 -19.88 10.07 11.05
N ASP A 121 -20.17 11.23 11.64
CA ASP A 121 -20.23 11.40 13.10
C ASP A 121 -21.21 10.42 13.77
N GLU A 122 -22.29 10.07 13.05
CA GLU A 122 -23.25 9.08 13.53
C GLU A 122 -22.61 7.69 13.66
N ASP A 123 -21.85 7.26 12.65
CA ASP A 123 -21.21 5.94 12.66
C ASP A 123 -20.03 5.87 13.63
N VAL A 124 -19.25 6.96 13.76
CA VAL A 124 -18.24 7.08 14.82
C VAL A 124 -18.91 7.08 16.20
N GLY A 125 -20.06 7.74 16.35
CA GLY A 125 -20.87 7.69 17.57
C GLY A 125 -21.32 6.27 17.92
N LYS A 126 -21.77 5.49 16.94
CA LYS A 126 -22.09 4.05 17.12
C LYS A 126 -20.84 3.30 17.57
N TYR A 127 -19.70 3.48 16.91
CA TYR A 127 -18.45 2.84 17.28
C TYR A 127 -18.07 3.10 18.75
N LEU A 128 -18.15 4.35 19.19
CA LEU A 128 -17.86 4.75 20.57
C LEU A 128 -18.90 4.25 21.59
N ALA A 129 -20.17 4.16 21.20
CA ALA A 129 -21.24 3.63 22.05
C ALA A 129 -21.20 2.10 22.19
N ARG A 130 -20.42 1.40 21.34
CA ARG A 130 -20.21 -0.05 21.34
C ARG A 130 -21.50 -0.88 21.37
N PRO A 131 -22.55 -0.56 20.58
CA PRO A 131 -23.67 -1.45 20.44
C PRO A 131 -23.21 -2.76 19.79
N LYS A 132 -23.98 -3.83 19.98
CA LYS A 132 -23.73 -5.08 19.26
C LYS A 132 -24.32 -4.97 17.85
N ASN A 133 -23.68 -5.61 16.88
CA ASN A 133 -24.17 -5.77 15.51
C ASN A 133 -24.56 -4.44 14.84
N PHE A 134 -23.57 -3.64 14.49
CA PHE A 134 -23.76 -2.43 13.71
C PHE A 134 -22.80 -2.42 12.53
N HIS A 135 -22.93 -1.41 11.68
CA HIS A 135 -22.02 -1.21 10.58
C HIS A 135 -21.55 0.24 10.50
N ILE A 136 -20.37 0.41 9.92
CA ILE A 136 -19.74 1.71 9.68
C ILE A 136 -19.48 1.81 8.18
N LEU A 137 -19.96 2.89 7.56
CA LEU A 137 -19.61 3.24 6.20
C LEU A 137 -18.30 4.03 6.24
N ALA A 138 -17.22 3.39 5.78
CA ALA A 138 -15.87 3.91 5.83
C ALA A 138 -15.37 4.33 4.43
N PHE A 139 -14.69 5.46 4.39
CA PHE A 139 -14.10 6.05 3.19
C PHE A 139 -12.58 6.18 3.36
N PRO A 140 -11.77 5.92 2.32
CA PRO A 140 -10.31 6.15 2.36
C PRO A 140 -9.92 7.62 2.57
N HIS A 141 -10.79 8.54 2.17
CA HIS A 141 -10.57 9.99 2.21
C HIS A 141 -11.76 10.68 2.86
N SER A 142 -11.54 11.90 3.37
CA SER A 142 -12.60 12.69 3.97
C SER A 142 -13.62 13.10 2.90
N GLU A 143 -14.89 12.84 3.16
CA GLU A 143 -16.04 13.25 2.34
C GLU A 143 -16.90 14.29 3.10
N GLU A 144 -17.75 15.04 2.41
CA GLU A 144 -18.58 16.10 3.02
C GLU A 144 -19.43 15.59 4.20
N LYS A 145 -19.95 14.36 4.10
CA LYS A 145 -20.79 13.71 5.13
C LYS A 145 -20.05 12.64 5.95
N ALA A 146 -18.77 12.43 5.67
CA ALA A 146 -17.93 11.45 6.34
C ALA A 146 -16.51 12.03 6.48
N SER A 147 -16.36 12.97 7.40
CA SER A 147 -15.11 13.70 7.65
C SER A 147 -14.43 13.30 8.95
N SER A 148 -15.06 12.43 9.74
CA SER A 148 -14.54 12.02 11.03
C SER A 148 -13.61 10.81 10.87
N LEU A 149 -12.32 11.05 11.10
CA LEU A 149 -11.30 10.03 11.10
C LEU A 149 -11.53 9.06 12.27
N PHE A 150 -11.41 7.77 12.01
CA PHE A 150 -11.46 6.73 13.03
C PHE A 150 -10.48 5.59 12.73
N GLU A 151 -10.18 4.83 13.78
CA GLU A 151 -9.49 3.54 13.69
C GLU A 151 -10.35 2.45 14.34
N ILE A 152 -10.44 1.28 13.70
CA ILE A 152 -11.16 0.12 14.25
C ILE A 152 -10.30 -1.14 14.12
N PRO A 153 -10.13 -1.94 15.20
CA PRO A 153 -9.48 -3.23 15.10
C PRO A 153 -10.16 -4.13 14.06
N VAL A 154 -9.36 -4.73 13.18
CA VAL A 154 -9.83 -5.69 12.16
C VAL A 154 -10.58 -6.84 12.82
N ASP A 155 -10.14 -7.28 14.00
CA ASP A 155 -10.77 -8.38 14.75
C ASP A 155 -12.19 -8.07 15.21
N PHE A 156 -12.60 -6.80 15.26
CA PHE A 156 -13.99 -6.42 15.59
C PHE A 156 -14.90 -6.45 14.35
N VAL A 157 -14.31 -6.48 13.16
CA VAL A 157 -15.00 -6.47 11.86
C VAL A 157 -15.22 -7.90 11.40
N SER A 158 -16.45 -8.38 11.55
CA SER A 158 -16.86 -9.73 11.15
C SER A 158 -16.93 -9.94 9.64
N LYS A 159 -17.20 -8.86 8.91
CA LYS A 159 -17.32 -8.84 7.45
C LYS A 159 -16.99 -7.44 6.96
N CYS A 160 -16.42 -7.35 5.77
CA CYS A 160 -16.28 -6.08 5.08
C CYS A 160 -16.64 -6.20 3.61
N ASP A 161 -17.51 -5.32 3.13
CA ASP A 161 -17.88 -5.22 1.72
C ASP A 161 -17.36 -3.92 1.12
N ALA A 162 -16.58 -4.02 0.03
CA ALA A 162 -16.19 -2.88 -0.78
C ALA A 162 -17.22 -2.64 -1.90
N ARG A 163 -17.66 -1.39 -2.08
CA ARG A 163 -18.62 -0.99 -3.12
C ARG A 163 -18.06 0.19 -3.90
N PRO A 164 -18.18 0.22 -5.25
CA PRO A 164 -17.87 1.41 -6.01
C PRO A 164 -18.69 2.61 -5.53
N PHE A 165 -18.03 3.75 -5.35
CA PHE A 165 -18.67 5.00 -4.94
C PHE A 165 -17.94 6.16 -5.62
N GLU A 166 -18.66 6.90 -6.47
CA GLU A 166 -18.09 7.95 -7.33
C GLU A 166 -16.85 7.45 -8.09
N ASP A 167 -15.71 8.12 -7.92
CA ASP A 167 -14.43 7.77 -8.54
C ASP A 167 -13.61 6.78 -7.69
N GLY A 168 -14.16 6.25 -6.60
CA GLY A 168 -13.45 5.39 -5.65
C GLY A 168 -14.31 4.25 -5.07
N TYR A 169 -14.05 3.92 -3.80
CA TYR A 169 -14.72 2.84 -3.09
C TYR A 169 -15.15 3.28 -1.70
N LEU A 170 -16.33 2.82 -1.33
CA LEU A 170 -16.93 2.83 0.00
C LEU A 170 -16.75 1.43 0.62
N PHE A 171 -16.52 1.37 1.92
CA PHE A 171 -16.36 0.13 2.67
C PHE A 171 -17.44 0.02 3.76
N ASP A 172 -18.24 -1.04 3.71
CA ASP A 172 -19.26 -1.36 4.73
C ASP A 172 -18.64 -2.33 5.74
N LEU A 173 -18.24 -1.83 6.90
CA LEU A 173 -17.59 -2.60 7.97
C LEU A 173 -18.65 -3.14 8.92
N PHE A 174 -18.86 -4.45 8.93
CA PHE A 174 -19.83 -5.10 9.81
C PHE A 174 -19.19 -5.46 11.16
N VAL A 175 -19.54 -4.72 12.20
CA VAL A 175 -18.99 -4.86 13.55
C VAL A 175 -19.90 -5.75 14.40
N ALA A 176 -19.41 -6.93 14.79
CA ALA A 176 -20.20 -7.90 15.56
C ALA A 176 -20.31 -7.49 17.05
N SER A 177 -19.16 -7.28 17.69
CA SER A 177 -19.08 -6.85 19.08
C SER A 177 -17.71 -6.26 19.39
N ILE A 178 -17.68 -5.21 20.18
CA ILE A 178 -16.45 -4.65 20.75
C ILE A 178 -16.32 -5.19 22.17
N PRO A 179 -15.25 -5.94 22.52
CA PRO A 179 -15.05 -6.46 23.87
C PRO A 179 -15.09 -5.33 24.91
N GLU A 180 -15.77 -5.57 26.01
CA GLU A 180 -15.63 -4.69 27.19
C GLU A 180 -14.22 -4.88 27.75
N LEU A 181 -13.46 -3.78 27.84
CA LEU A 181 -12.26 -3.77 28.68
C LEU A 181 -12.76 -3.95 30.11
N GLN A 182 -12.44 -5.09 30.74
CA GLN A 182 -12.68 -5.25 32.17
C GLN A 182 -11.92 -4.14 32.89
N SER A 183 -12.66 -3.23 33.51
CA SER A 183 -12.14 -2.16 34.36
C SER A 183 -11.54 -2.71 35.65
#